data_AF-A0A553GNU7-F1
#
_entry.id   AF-A0A553GNU7-F1
#
_cell.length_a   1.000
_cell.length_b   1.000
_cell.length_c   1.000
_cell.angle_alpha   90.00
_cell.angle_beta   90.00
_cell.angle_gamma   90.00
#
_symmetry.space_group_name_H-M   'P 1'
#
loop_
_entity.id
_entity.type
_entity.pdbx_description
1 polymer ?
#
loop_
_entity_poly.entity_id
_entity_poly.type
_entity_poly.pdbx_seq_one_letter_code
_entity_poly.pdbx_strand_id
1 'polypeptide(L)'
;MKKFIYSFLVLFTFTAVSASAQCGDDLLKTALKAMGTSQYIKDFTVEMVKEKKDTKTGYVKFSVVLNSNTQYKFNIVNGASNSEKMIMQLKQSDKLISSNFHNGKMYEEFQFVCRKTGVYNLYFSFKGGQEGCAKSVLSLVKQLK
;
A
#
# COMPACT_ATOMS: atom_id res chain seq x y z
N MET A 1 -8.94 11.43 -65.85
CA MET A 1 -9.04 12.72 -65.13
C MET A 1 -10.07 12.57 -64.00
N LYS A 2 -9.72 13.09 -62.81
CA LYS A 2 -10.56 13.52 -61.68
C LYS A 2 -11.58 12.50 -61.13
N LYS A 3 -11.21 11.71 -60.10
CA LYS A 3 -11.25 12.06 -58.66
C LYS A 3 -12.66 12.45 -58.19
N PHE A 4 -13.42 11.47 -57.69
CA PHE A 4 -14.48 11.69 -56.72
C PHE A 4 -14.16 10.87 -55.47
N ILE A 5 -13.21 11.39 -54.70
CA ILE A 5 -12.99 11.04 -53.30
C ILE A 5 -13.92 11.97 -52.52
N TYR A 6 -15.06 11.44 -52.07
CA TYR A 6 -15.87 12.07 -51.02
C TYR A 6 -15.95 11.03 -49.90
N SER A 7 -14.99 11.11 -48.97
CA SER A 7 -15.21 11.75 -47.67
C SER A 7 -16.13 10.91 -46.77
N PHE A 8 -15.67 9.68 -46.48
CA PHE A 8 -16.09 8.97 -45.28
C PHE A 8 -15.28 9.56 -44.11
N LEU A 9 -15.69 10.75 -43.66
CA LEU A 9 -15.17 11.36 -42.44
C LEU A 9 -15.73 10.57 -41.25
N VAL A 10 -15.08 9.45 -40.95
CA VAL A 10 -15.29 8.71 -39.70
C VAL A 10 -14.83 9.64 -38.59
N LEU A 11 -15.82 10.24 -37.91
CA LEU A 11 -15.63 10.96 -36.67
C LEU A 11 -15.19 9.93 -35.61
N PHE A 12 -13.89 9.68 -35.53
CA PHE A 12 -13.29 8.88 -34.47
C PHE A 12 -13.31 9.74 -33.21
N THR A 13 -14.46 9.77 -32.52
CA THR A 13 -14.59 10.38 -31.20
C THR A 13 -13.71 9.59 -30.26
N PHE A 14 -12.48 10.09 -30.05
CA PHE A 14 -11.54 9.64 -29.04
C PHE A 14 -12.16 9.97 -27.68
N THR A 15 -13.00 9.06 -27.18
CA THR A 15 -13.39 9.08 -25.77
C THR A 15 -12.13 8.72 -25.00
N ALA A 16 -11.54 9.73 -24.36
CA ALA A 16 -10.45 9.54 -23.42
C ALA A 16 -10.99 8.72 -22.24
N VAL A 17 -10.88 7.40 -22.35
CA VAL A 17 -11.08 6.50 -21.21
C VAL A 17 -10.05 6.93 -20.18
N SER A 18 -10.52 7.53 -19.09
CA SER A 18 -9.69 7.88 -17.95
C SER A 18 -9.22 6.56 -17.34
N ALA A 19 -8.02 6.13 -17.71
CA ALA A 19 -7.35 5.01 -17.08
C ALA A 19 -7.15 5.40 -15.60
N SER A 20 -8.05 4.94 -14.74
CA SER A 20 -7.83 4.96 -13.30
C SER A 20 -6.66 4.02 -13.06
N ALA A 21 -5.49 4.58 -12.76
CA ALA A 21 -4.26 3.83 -12.58
C ALA A 21 -4.48 2.75 -11.52
N GLN A 22 -4.55 1.51 -11.97
CA GLN A 22 -4.69 0.35 -11.11
C GLN A 22 -3.43 0.23 -10.25
N CYS A 23 -3.61 -0.15 -8.98
CA CYS A 23 -2.50 -0.47 -8.09
C CYS A 23 -1.85 -1.80 -8.49
N GLY A 24 -1.13 -1.77 -9.61
CA GLY A 24 -0.64 -2.96 -10.30
C GLY A 24 0.64 -3.56 -9.70
N ASP A 25 1.13 -4.59 -10.39
CA ASP A 25 2.30 -5.40 -10.01
C ASP A 25 3.61 -4.58 -9.92
N ASP A 26 3.69 -3.44 -10.62
CA ASP A 26 4.85 -2.55 -10.57
C ASP A 26 5.09 -1.97 -9.17
N LEU A 27 4.01 -1.72 -8.41
CA LEU A 27 4.13 -1.31 -7.02
C LEU A 27 4.68 -2.43 -6.14
N LEU A 28 4.23 -3.66 -6.35
CA LEU A 28 4.74 -4.81 -5.60
C LEU A 28 6.23 -5.01 -5.89
N LYS A 29 6.64 -4.94 -7.15
CA LYS A 29 8.05 -5.02 -7.54
C LYS A 29 8.89 -3.94 -6.85
N THR A 30 8.37 -2.73 -6.74
CA THR A 30 9.04 -1.63 -6.04
C THR A 30 9.12 -1.90 -4.54
N ALA A 31 8.05 -2.41 -3.93
CA ALA A 31 8.01 -2.76 -2.51
C ALA A 31 8.96 -3.93 -2.18
N LEU A 32 9.05 -4.93 -3.06
CA LEU A 32 10.01 -6.03 -2.96
C LEU A 32 11.45 -5.56 -3.10
N LYS A 33 11.74 -4.58 -3.97
CA LYS A 33 13.07 -3.96 -4.03
C LYS A 33 13.41 -3.18 -2.77
N ALA A 34 12.45 -2.44 -2.21
CA ALA A 34 12.63 -1.66 -0.98
C ALA A 34 12.93 -2.54 0.25
N MET A 35 12.59 -3.83 0.21
CA MET A 35 12.99 -4.81 1.23
C MET A 35 14.53 -4.94 1.37
N GLY A 36 15.29 -4.66 0.30
CA GLY A 36 16.74 -4.81 0.29
C GLY A 36 17.15 -6.27 0.42
N THR A 37 18.09 -6.56 1.32
CA THR A 37 18.62 -7.91 1.55
C THR A 37 17.82 -8.73 2.57
N SER A 38 16.71 -8.19 3.09
CA SER A 38 15.86 -8.92 4.03
C SER A 38 15.11 -10.06 3.32
N GLN A 39 14.75 -11.11 4.06
CA GLN A 39 14.01 -12.24 3.50
C GLN A 39 12.51 -11.93 3.44
N TYR A 40 11.89 -12.14 2.28
CA TYR A 40 10.45 -11.96 2.10
C TYR A 40 9.64 -12.92 3.00
N ILE A 41 8.57 -12.41 3.59
CA ILE A 41 7.59 -13.21 4.33
C ILE A 41 6.21 -13.11 3.68
N LYS A 42 5.71 -11.89 3.51
CA LYS A 42 4.34 -11.64 3.03
C LYS A 42 4.19 -10.22 2.50
N ASP A 43 3.36 -10.03 1.49
CA ASP A 43 2.90 -8.72 1.04
C ASP A 43 1.42 -8.49 1.34
N PHE A 44 1.05 -7.22 1.36
CA PHE A 44 -0.29 -6.72 1.61
C PHE A 44 -0.66 -5.73 0.52
N THR A 45 -1.74 -6.03 -0.19
CA THR A 45 -2.36 -5.09 -1.12
C THR A 45 -3.42 -4.31 -0.37
N VAL A 46 -3.23 -3.00 -0.31
CA VAL A 46 -4.15 -2.10 0.37
C VAL A 46 -4.81 -1.24 -0.69
N GLU A 47 -6.12 -1.37 -0.81
CA GLU A 47 -6.95 -0.55 -1.69
C GLU A 47 -8.05 0.06 -0.84
N MET A 48 -8.15 1.38 -0.85
CA MET A 48 -9.19 2.12 -0.15
C MET A 48 -10.06 2.84 -1.18
N VAL A 49 -11.33 2.43 -1.22
CA VAL A 49 -12.38 3.05 -2.03
C VAL A 49 -13.30 3.81 -1.07
N LYS A 50 -13.62 5.06 -1.40
CA LYS A 50 -14.47 5.97 -0.63
C LYS A 50 -15.88 5.73 -1.13
N GLU A 51 -16.57 4.80 -0.48
CA GLU A 51 -17.97 4.62 -0.77
C GLU A 51 -18.76 5.88 -0.40
N LYS A 52 -19.57 6.37 -1.36
CA LYS A 52 -20.38 7.60 -1.20
C LYS A 52 -21.50 7.48 -0.15
N LYS A 53 -21.70 6.31 0.46
CA LYS A 53 -22.87 6.01 1.31
C LYS A 53 -22.57 5.50 2.71
N ASP A 54 -21.32 5.19 3.06
CA ASP A 54 -21.04 4.63 4.38
C ASP A 54 -19.83 5.30 5.05
N THR A 55 -20.09 5.92 6.20
CA THR A 55 -19.18 6.68 7.07
C THR A 55 -18.06 5.85 7.73
N LYS A 56 -17.73 4.67 7.18
CA LYS A 56 -16.76 3.73 7.76
C LYS A 56 -15.77 3.19 6.73
N THR A 57 -14.93 4.05 6.16
CA THR A 57 -13.66 3.60 5.55
C THR A 57 -12.50 4.39 6.17
N GLY A 58 -12.26 4.15 7.46
CA GLY A 58 -11.16 4.78 8.18
C GLY A 58 -9.82 4.05 7.99
N TYR A 59 -9.85 2.73 7.80
CA TYR A 59 -8.65 1.89 7.71
C TYR A 59 -8.91 0.51 7.11
N VAL A 60 -7.87 -0.09 6.53
CA VAL A 60 -7.80 -1.51 6.16
C VAL A 60 -6.96 -2.25 7.21
N LYS A 61 -7.41 -3.42 7.65
CA LYS A 61 -6.75 -4.21 8.70
C LYS A 61 -6.30 -5.57 8.18
N PHE A 62 -5.06 -5.94 8.48
CA PHE A 62 -4.52 -7.29 8.27
C PHE A 62 -3.95 -7.86 9.57
N SER A 63 -4.09 -9.17 9.77
CA SER A 63 -3.53 -9.86 10.94
C SER A 63 -2.32 -10.70 10.51
N VAL A 64 -1.25 -10.68 11.31
CA VAL A 64 -0.02 -11.43 11.08
C VAL A 64 0.45 -12.09 12.37
N VAL A 65 1.01 -13.29 12.25
CA VAL A 65 1.69 -13.95 13.37
C VAL A 65 3.17 -13.61 13.30
N LEU A 66 3.70 -13.04 14.37
CA LEU A 66 5.13 -12.72 14.51
C LEU A 66 5.74 -13.61 15.59
N ASN A 67 6.97 -14.05 15.37
CA ASN A 67 7.73 -14.89 16.31
C ASN A 67 8.58 -14.02 17.23
N SER A 68 8.76 -14.45 18.48
CA SER A 68 9.66 -13.82 19.44
C SER A 68 11.11 -13.92 18.99
N ASN A 69 11.92 -12.97 19.47
CA ASN A 69 13.34 -12.86 19.17
C ASN A 69 13.61 -12.70 17.68
N THR A 70 12.71 -12.03 16.97
CA THR A 70 12.83 -11.80 15.54
C THR A 70 12.74 -10.32 15.23
N GLN A 71 13.68 -9.82 14.43
CA GLN A 71 13.62 -8.47 13.87
C GLN A 71 12.92 -8.51 12.51
N TYR A 72 11.80 -7.81 12.44
CA TYR A 72 10.99 -7.66 11.23
C TYR A 72 11.15 -6.26 10.66
N LYS A 73 11.00 -6.17 9.33
CA LYS A 73 10.89 -4.91 8.61
C LYS A 73 9.55 -4.85 7.89
N PHE A 74 8.90 -3.70 8.00
CA PHE A 74 7.67 -3.38 7.31
C PHE A 74 7.95 -2.17 6.43
N ASN A 75 7.84 -2.33 5.11
CA ASN A 75 7.95 -1.23 4.16
C ASN A 75 6.64 -1.05 3.40
N ILE A 76 6.41 0.16 2.89
CA ILE A 76 5.21 0.52 2.14
C ILE A 76 5.56 1.41 0.94
N VAL A 77 4.95 1.11 -0.19
CA VAL A 77 5.05 1.90 -1.42
C VAL A 77 3.65 2.37 -1.80
N ASN A 78 3.49 3.68 -1.92
CA ASN A 78 2.23 4.33 -2.24
C ASN A 78 2.00 4.40 -3.76
N GLY A 79 0.75 4.26 -4.19
CA GLY A 79 0.34 4.54 -5.56
C GLY A 79 0.67 5.97 -5.96
N ALA A 80 1.10 6.17 -7.22
CA ALA A 80 1.41 7.49 -7.75
C ALA A 80 0.20 8.44 -7.77
N SER A 81 -1.02 7.87 -7.82
CA SER A 81 -2.27 8.61 -7.82
C SER A 81 -2.78 8.96 -6.41
N ASN A 82 -2.07 8.58 -5.35
CA ASN A 82 -2.47 8.91 -3.99
C ASN A 82 -2.21 10.39 -3.69
N SER A 83 -3.22 11.08 -3.15
CA SER A 83 -3.08 12.47 -2.67
C SER A 83 -2.21 12.58 -1.43
N GLU A 84 -2.17 11.54 -0.59
CA GLU A 84 -1.38 11.51 0.65
C GLU A 84 -0.63 10.19 0.83
N LYS A 85 0.42 10.20 1.67
CA LYS A 85 1.14 8.98 2.04
C LYS A 85 0.31 8.16 3.04
N MET A 86 0.25 6.85 2.82
CA MET A 86 -0.46 5.92 3.69
C MET A 86 0.27 5.75 5.03
N ILE A 87 -0.51 5.87 6.10
CA ILE A 87 -0.10 5.57 7.47
C ILE A 87 -0.30 4.08 7.72
N MET A 88 0.80 3.40 8.03
CA MET A 88 0.86 2.02 8.48
C MET A 88 1.13 1.99 9.98
N GLN A 89 0.33 1.23 10.72
CA GLN A 89 0.43 1.06 12.17
C GLN A 89 0.45 -0.42 12.50
N LEU A 90 1.47 -0.85 13.25
CA LEU A 90 1.51 -2.17 13.87
C LEU A 90 0.92 -2.05 15.28
N LYS A 91 -0.11 -2.84 15.57
CA LYS A 91 -0.74 -2.93 16.88
C LYS A 91 -0.74 -4.35 17.41
N GLN A 92 -0.68 -4.49 18.72
CA GLN A 92 -0.96 -5.75 19.42
C GLN A 92 -2.20 -5.55 20.27
N SER A 93 -3.26 -6.31 20.00
CA SER A 93 -4.63 -5.97 20.43
C SER A 93 -4.97 -4.54 19.98
N ASP A 94 -5.09 -3.59 20.91
CA ASP A 94 -5.37 -2.18 20.66
C ASP A 94 -4.17 -1.26 20.92
N LYS A 95 -3.05 -1.80 21.42
CA LYS A 95 -1.85 -1.02 21.73
C LYS A 95 -1.04 -0.77 20.47
N LEU A 96 -0.77 0.51 20.17
CA LEU A 96 0.18 0.90 19.12
C LEU A 96 1.60 0.46 19.51
N ILE A 97 2.23 -0.31 18.64
CA ILE A 97 3.59 -0.84 18.83
C ILE A 97 4.58 -0.05 17.99
N SER A 98 4.25 0.19 16.71
CA SER A 98 5.08 0.96 15.80
C SER A 98 4.23 1.59 14.69
N SER A 99 4.73 2.64 14.07
CA SER A 99 4.11 3.28 12.92
C SER A 99 5.15 3.92 12.02
N ASN A 100 4.84 4.03 10.74
CA ASN A 100 5.62 4.83 9.79
C ASN A 100 5.32 6.34 9.88
N PHE A 101 4.47 6.79 10.80
CA PHE A 101 4.23 8.20 11.08
C PHE A 101 4.68 8.54 12.50
N HIS A 102 5.63 9.46 12.63
CA HIS A 102 6.15 9.88 13.93
C HIS A 102 6.52 11.37 13.89
N ASN A 103 6.07 12.13 14.89
CA ASN A 103 6.34 13.58 15.04
C ASN A 103 6.10 14.40 13.76
N GLY A 104 5.00 14.13 13.05
CA GLY A 104 4.64 14.84 11.82
C GLY A 104 5.40 14.39 10.57
N LYS A 105 6.34 13.45 10.69
CA LYS A 105 7.13 12.92 9.57
C LYS A 105 6.63 11.54 9.16
N MET A 106 6.55 11.33 7.86
CA MET A 106 6.22 10.05 7.24
C MET A 106 7.50 9.33 6.82
N TYR A 107 7.59 8.06 7.15
CA TYR A 107 8.65 7.13 6.78
C TYR A 107 8.09 6.08 5.82
N GLU A 108 8.95 5.53 4.97
CA GLU A 108 8.56 4.51 3.98
C GLU A 108 8.71 3.09 4.54
N GLU A 109 9.38 2.97 5.68
CA GLU A 109 9.53 1.72 6.41
C GLU A 109 9.70 1.96 7.91
N PHE A 110 9.45 0.91 8.69
CA PHE A 110 9.91 0.80 10.07
C PHE A 110 10.34 -0.63 10.36
N GLN A 111 11.14 -0.78 11.41
CA GLN A 111 11.56 -2.09 11.91
C GLN A 111 11.01 -2.32 13.30
N PHE A 112 10.73 -3.58 13.62
CA PHE A 112 10.20 -3.98 14.92
C PHE A 112 10.87 -5.26 15.38
N VAL A 113 11.42 -5.24 16.59
CA VAL A 113 11.92 -6.44 17.27
C VAL A 113 10.78 -7.05 18.08
N CYS A 114 10.26 -8.17 17.60
CA CYS A 114 9.22 -8.92 18.27
C CYS A 114 9.82 -9.67 19.46
N ARG A 115 9.36 -9.35 20.68
CA ARG A 115 9.83 -10.00 21.92
C ARG A 115 8.91 -11.12 22.40
N LYS A 116 7.68 -11.18 21.91
CA LYS A 116 6.68 -12.17 22.31
C LYS A 116 5.93 -12.67 21.09
N THR A 117 5.96 -13.98 20.86
CA THR A 117 5.21 -14.60 19.77
C THR A 117 3.73 -14.32 19.92
N GLY A 118 3.06 -13.94 18.84
CA GLY A 118 1.62 -13.70 18.86
C GLY A 118 1.08 -13.06 17.60
N VAL A 119 -0.23 -12.77 17.65
CA VAL A 119 -0.94 -12.08 16.56
C VAL A 119 -0.78 -10.58 16.73
N TYR A 120 -0.40 -9.92 15.64
CA TYR A 120 -0.31 -8.49 15.50
C TYR A 120 -1.22 -8.04 14.36
N ASN A 121 -1.73 -6.82 14.48
CA ASN A 121 -2.64 -6.21 13.54
C ASN A 121 -1.93 -5.04 12.83
N LEU A 122 -1.85 -5.11 11.51
CA LEU A 122 -1.47 -3.99 10.66
C LEU A 122 -2.72 -3.19 10.31
N TYR A 123 -2.71 -1.90 10.59
CA TYR A 123 -3.73 -0.95 10.20
C TYR A 123 -3.15 0.00 9.17
N PHE A 124 -3.86 0.18 8.06
CA PHE A 124 -3.50 1.06 6.97
C PHE A 124 -4.58 2.13 6.82
N SER A 125 -4.19 3.40 6.78
CA SER A 125 -5.12 4.52 6.68
C SER A 125 -4.48 5.71 5.96
N PHE A 126 -5.28 6.54 5.28
CA PHE A 126 -4.85 7.86 4.85
C PHE A 126 -5.28 8.89 5.88
N LYS A 127 -4.46 9.92 6.07
CA LYS A 127 -4.87 11.08 6.86
C LYS A 127 -6.06 11.73 6.13
N GLY A 128 -7.19 11.83 6.83
CA GLY A 128 -8.45 12.32 6.26
C GLY A 128 -9.32 11.30 5.53
N GLY A 129 -9.01 9.99 5.54
CA GLY A 129 -9.89 8.95 5.02
C GLY A 129 -10.12 9.00 3.50
N GLN A 130 -9.07 9.38 2.77
CA GLN A 130 -9.09 9.50 1.31
C GLN A 130 -9.04 8.13 0.61
N GLU A 131 -9.34 8.10 -0.68
CA GLU A 131 -9.10 6.95 -1.54
C GLU A 131 -7.62 6.84 -1.88
N GLY A 132 -7.18 5.62 -2.15
CA GLY A 132 -5.84 5.39 -2.63
C GLY A 132 -5.42 3.95 -2.43
N CYS A 133 -4.22 3.66 -2.88
CA CYS A 133 -3.73 2.30 -2.90
C CYS A 133 -2.25 2.20 -2.54
N ALA A 134 -1.83 1.09 -1.96
CA ALA A 134 -0.42 0.83 -1.68
C ALA A 134 -0.13 -0.66 -1.62
N LYS A 135 1.15 -1.00 -1.74
CA LYS A 135 1.69 -2.32 -1.46
C LYS A 135 2.61 -2.22 -0.27
N SER A 136 2.42 -3.07 0.73
CA SER A 136 3.31 -3.20 1.87
C SER A 136 3.94 -4.59 1.90
N VAL A 137 5.20 -4.68 2.31
CA VAL A 137 5.92 -5.95 2.44
C VAL A 137 6.41 -6.10 3.88
N LEU A 138 6.16 -7.29 4.43
CA LEU A 138 6.72 -7.79 5.68
C LEU A 138 7.90 -8.69 5.35
N SER A 139 9.03 -8.41 6.01
CA SER A 139 10.31 -9.06 5.76
C SER A 139 10.99 -9.46 7.08
N LEU A 140 11.72 -10.57 7.03
CA LEU A 140 12.64 -11.00 8.09
C LEU A 140 13.99 -10.32 7.90
N VAL A 141 14.42 -9.52 8.89
CA VAL A 141 15.76 -8.92 8.88
C VAL A 141 16.77 -9.90 9.48
N LYS A 142 16.49 -10.38 10.70
CA LYS A 142 17.31 -11.37 11.40
C LYS A 142 16.57 -12.01 12.57
N GLN A 143 16.99 -13.23 12.91
CA GLN A 143 16.64 -13.88 14.15
C GLN A 143 17.69 -13.52 15.21
N LEU A 144 17.23 -13.03 16.36
CA LEU A 144 18.04 -12.76 17.54
C LEU A 144 18.16 -14.09 18.29
N LYS A 145 19.37 -14.64 18.32
CA LYS A 145 19.67 -15.83 19.10
C LYS A 145 20.00 -15.46 20.54
#